data_AF-A0A7V1CY57-F1
#
_entry.id   AF-A0A7V1CY57-F1
#
_cell.length_a   1.000
_cell.length_b   1.000
_cell.length_c   1.000
_cell.angle_alpha   90.00
_cell.angle_beta   90.00
_cell.angle_gamma   90.00
#
_symmetry.space_group_name_H-M   'P 1'
#
loop_
_entity.id
_entity.type
_entity.pdbx_description
1 polymer ?
#
loop_
_entity_poly.entity_id
_entity_poly.type
_entity_poly.pdbx_seq_one_letter_code
_entity_poly.pdbx_strand_id
1 'polypeptide(L)' 'GRCLREDKCGHIEDAYLPLLERVNICPENWLKLTTHFTRVFHGAVGRPSSHASYCENLNRKRRSNLSNCEKLLA' A
#
# COMPACT_ATOMS: atom_id res chain seq x y z
N GLY A 1 16.99 -13.46 -10.15
CA GLY A 1 16.65 -13.72 -8.74
C GLY A 1 15.58 -12.79 -8.19
N ARG A 2 14.37 -12.81 -8.76
CA ARG A 2 13.14 -12.21 -8.20
C ARG A 2 11.94 -12.98 -8.76
N CYS A 3 11.85 -14.27 -8.44
CA CYS A 3 10.70 -15.08 -8.82
C CYS A 3 9.67 -15.03 -7.70
N LEU A 4 8.44 -14.63 -8.05
CA LEU A 4 7.26 -14.79 -7.22
C LEU A 4 6.86 -16.27 -7.28
N ARG A 5 6.71 -16.89 -6.12
CA ARG A 5 6.26 -18.27 -5.95
C ARG A 5 5.22 -18.28 -4.84
N GLU A 6 4.28 -19.22 -4.89
CA GLU A 6 3.24 -19.37 -3.84
C GLU A 6 3.86 -19.52 -2.43
N ASP A 7 5.07 -20.08 -2.37
CA ASP A 7 5.89 -20.27 -1.18
C ASP A 7 6.79 -19.06 -0.79
N LYS A 8 6.72 -17.90 -1.47
CA LYS A 8 7.57 -16.72 -1.17
C LYS A 8 6.93 -15.33 -1.42
N CYS A 9 7.32 -14.40 -0.54
CA CYS A 9 7.12 -12.94 -0.54
C CYS A 9 5.77 -12.44 -1.09
N GLY A 10 4.82 -12.25 -0.19
CA GLY A 10 3.56 -11.55 -0.44
C GLY A 10 2.33 -12.43 -0.46
N HIS A 11 2.51 -13.76 -0.49
CA HIS A 11 1.45 -14.69 -0.19
C HIS A 11 1.03 -14.56 1.28
N ILE A 12 -0.28 -14.51 1.51
CA ILE A 12 -0.90 -14.53 2.82
C ILE A 12 -1.86 -15.71 2.83
N GLU A 13 -1.73 -16.58 3.82
CA GLU A 13 -2.64 -17.73 3.95
C GLU A 13 -4.04 -17.23 4.30
N ASP A 14 -5.06 -17.98 3.86
CA ASP A 14 -6.47 -17.60 4.07
C ASP A 14 -6.82 -17.40 5.56
N ALA A 15 -6.13 -18.11 6.45
CA ALA A 15 -6.26 -17.97 7.90
C ALA A 15 -5.95 -16.55 8.42
N TYR A 16 -5.17 -15.76 7.67
CA TYR A 16 -4.76 -14.41 8.03
C TYR A 16 -5.52 -13.30 7.28
N LEU A 17 -6.46 -13.64 6.40
CA LEU A 17 -7.34 -12.66 5.74
C LEU A 17 -8.08 -11.74 6.72
N PRO A 18 -8.55 -12.20 7.91
CA PRO A 18 -9.17 -11.31 8.89
C PRO A 18 -8.24 -10.19 9.39
N LEU A 19 -6.91 -10.37 9.32
CA LEU A 19 -5.96 -9.31 9.66
C LEU A 19 -5.96 -8.20 8.62
N LEU A 20 -6.13 -8.56 7.34
CA LEU A 20 -6.20 -7.60 6.24
C LEU A 20 -7.49 -6.78 6.28
N GLU A 21 -8.60 -7.39 6.66
CA GLU A 21 -9.87 -6.68 6.89
C GLU A 21 -9.73 -5.62 8.00
N ARG A 22 -9.03 -5.93 9.09
CA ARG A 22 -8.79 -4.97 10.19
C ARG A 22 -8.01 -3.73 9.76
N VAL A 23 -7.12 -3.86 8.79
CA VAL A 23 -6.34 -2.74 8.23
C VAL A 23 -6.96 -2.18 6.96
N ASN A 24 -8.10 -2.72 6.53
CA ASN A 24 -8.84 -2.33 5.34
C ASN A 24 -7.98 -2.37 4.06
N ILE A 25 -7.35 -3.53 3.81
CA ILE A 25 -6.54 -3.78 2.62
C ILE A 25 -7.03 -5.05 1.95
N CYS A 26 -7.40 -5.00 0.68
CA CYS A 26 -7.77 -6.22 -0.06
C CYS A 26 -6.56 -7.15 -0.25
N PRO A 27 -6.74 -8.49 -0.28
CA PRO A 27 -5.64 -9.45 -0.47
C PRO A 27 -4.84 -9.23 -1.76
N GLU A 28 -5.52 -8.82 -2.83
CA GLU A 28 -4.91 -8.46 -4.12
C GLU A 28 -3.99 -7.23 -3.99
N ASN A 29 -4.45 -6.22 -3.25
CA ASN A 29 -3.67 -5.03 -2.92
C ASN A 29 -2.49 -5.40 -2.01
N TRP A 30 -2.69 -6.27 -1.03
CA TRP A 30 -1.64 -6.78 -0.15
C TRP A 30 -0.50 -7.43 -0.92
N LEU A 31 -0.82 -8.31 -1.88
CA LEU A 31 0.18 -8.94 -2.72
C LEU A 31 0.97 -7.88 -3.50
N LYS A 32 0.31 -6.89 -4.08
CA LYS A 32 0.97 -5.80 -4.81
C LYS A 32 1.83 -4.91 -3.91
N LEU A 33 1.36 -4.62 -2.69
CA LEU A 33 2.09 -3.85 -1.70
C LEU A 33 3.37 -4.59 -1.28
N THR A 34 3.28 -5.85 -0.91
CA THR A 34 4.42 -6.65 -0.43
C THR A 34 5.46 -6.96 -1.52
N THR A 35 5.05 -7.00 -2.78
CA THR A 35 5.92 -7.36 -3.92
C THR A 35 6.48 -6.16 -4.69
N HIS A 36 5.73 -5.06 -4.74
CA HIS A 36 6.02 -3.90 -5.57
C HIS A 36 6.02 -2.57 -4.80
N PHE A 37 6.10 -2.60 -3.47
CA PHE A 37 6.05 -1.40 -2.61
C PHE A 37 6.88 -0.23 -3.16
N THR A 38 8.17 -0.46 -3.37
CA THR A 38 9.15 0.57 -3.79
C THR A 38 9.03 0.97 -5.25
N ARG A 39 8.31 0.17 -6.05
CA ARG A 39 7.98 0.51 -7.45
C ARG A 39 6.73 1.37 -7.54
N VAL A 40 5.81 1.22 -6.60
CA VAL A 40 4.53 1.94 -6.59
C VAL A 40 4.62 3.24 -5.79
N PHE A 41 5.39 3.23 -4.71
CA PHE A 41 5.56 4.39 -3.84
C PHE A 41 7.00 4.92 -3.91
N HIS A 42 7.11 6.22 -4.18
CA HIS A 42 8.38 6.94 -4.26
C HIS A 42 8.48 8.06 -3.20
N GLY A 43 7.71 7.97 -2.12
CA GLY A 43 7.60 9.03 -1.11
C GLY A 43 6.64 8.63 0.00
N ALA A 44 6.00 9.62 0.61
CA ALA A 44 5.04 9.39 1.68
C ALA A 44 3.88 8.47 1.22
N VAL A 45 3.41 7.65 2.16
CA VAL A 45 2.36 6.65 1.98
C VAL A 45 1.50 6.66 3.25
N GLY A 46 0.18 6.58 3.08
CA GLY A 46 -0.73 6.54 4.22
C GLY A 46 -2.17 6.73 3.78
N ARG A 47 -3.09 6.81 4.75
CA ARG A 47 -4.49 7.11 4.46
C ARG A 47 -4.61 8.43 3.70
N PRO A 48 -5.51 8.54 2.70
CA PRO A 48 -5.64 9.75 1.89
C PRO A 48 -5.80 11.04 2.70
N SER A 49 -6.58 10.97 3.80
CA SER A 49 -6.76 12.09 4.73
C SER A 49 -5.44 12.52 5.40
N SER A 50 -4.72 11.58 6.02
CA SER A 50 -3.42 11.86 6.65
C SER A 50 -2.36 12.30 5.63
N HIS A 51 -2.40 11.75 4.42
CA HIS A 51 -1.47 12.11 3.35
C HIS A 51 -1.74 13.53 2.81
N ALA A 52 -3.01 13.94 2.73
CA ALA A 52 -3.38 15.31 2.37
C ALA A 52 -2.85 16.31 3.42
N SER A 53 -3.11 16.06 4.71
CA SER A 53 -2.60 16.89 5.80
C SER A 53 -1.07 16.94 5.83
N TYR A 54 -0.39 15.82 5.58
CA TYR A 54 1.07 15.78 5.46
C TYR A 54 1.60 16.68 4.33
N CYS A 55 0.95 16.64 3.15
CA CYS A 55 1.35 17.48 2.03
C CYS A 55 1.11 18.98 2.32
N GLU A 56 0.01 19.31 2.98
CA GLU A 56 -0.33 20.68 3.40
C GLU A 56 0.67 21.22 4.42
N ASN A 57 0.99 20.44 5.46
CA ASN A 57 1.98 20.80 6.49
C ASN A 57 3.38 21.04 5.92
N LEU A 58 3.73 20.36 4.83
CA LEU A 58 5.01 20.52 4.14
C LEU A 58 4.98 21.57 3.03
N ASN A 59 3.89 22.32 2.87
CA ASN A 59 3.68 23.30 1.79
C ASN A 59 3.93 22.70 0.39
N ARG A 60 3.67 21.40 0.21
CA ARG A 60 3.86 20.70 -1.06
C ARG A 60 2.63 20.86 -1.93
N LYS A 61 2.77 21.59 -3.05
CA LYS A 61 1.69 21.74 -4.05
C LYS A 61 1.30 20.42 -4.73
N ARG A 62 2.23 19.47 -4.87
CA ARG A 62 1.99 18.17 -5.53
C ARG A 62 1.78 17.06 -4.49
N ARG A 63 0.62 16.42 -4.52
CA ARG A 63 0.26 15.25 -3.70
C ARG A 63 0.67 13.95 -4.41
N SER A 64 1.98 13.75 -4.61
CA SER A 64 2.51 12.51 -5.17
C SER A 64 2.03 11.30 -4.36
N ASN A 65 1.78 10.16 -5.00
CA ASN A 65 1.29 8.92 -4.38
C ASN A 65 -0.13 8.93 -3.82
N LEU A 66 -0.87 10.06 -3.79
CA LEU A 66 -2.24 10.09 -3.24
C LEU A 66 -3.16 9.09 -3.96
N SER A 67 -3.16 9.09 -5.29
CA SER A 67 -3.97 8.15 -6.08
C SER A 67 -3.57 6.69 -5.86
N ASN A 68 -2.28 6.40 -5.60
CA ASN A 68 -1.84 5.05 -5.28
C ASN A 68 -2.27 4.65 -3.87
N CYS A 69 -2.26 5.58 -2.91
CA CYS A 69 -2.77 5.36 -1.56
C CYS A 69 -4.28 5.07 -1.59
N GLU A 70 -5.06 5.85 -2.35
CA GLU A 70 -6.51 5.62 -2.53
C GLU A 70 -6.82 4.27 -3.18
N LYS A 71 -5.96 3.78 -4.08
CA LYS A 71 -6.21 2.52 -4.78
C LYS A 71 -5.76 1.28 -4.01
N LEU A 72 -4.71 1.41 -3.19
CA LEU A 72 -4.04 0.27 -2.56
C LEU A 72 -4.26 0.17 -1.05
N LEU A 73 -4.74 1.24 -0.41
CA LEU A 73 -4.94 1.33 1.05
C LEU A 73 -6.38 1.71 1.43
N ALA A 74 -7.33 1.50 0.51
CA ALA A 74 -8.75 1.76 0.68
C ALA A 74 -9.57 0.46 0.62
#